data_AF-A0A5N9HJ44-F1
#
_entry.id   AF-A0A5N9HJ44-F1
#
_cell.length_a   1.000
_cell.length_b   1.000
_cell.length_c   1.000
_cell.angle_alpha   90.00
_cell.angle_beta   90.00
_cell.angle_gamma   90.00
#
_symmetry.space_group_name_H-M   'P 1'
#
loop_
_entity.id
_entity.type
_entity.pdbx_description
1 polymer ?
#
loop_
_entity_poly.entity_id
_entity_poly.type
_entity_poly.pdbx_seq_one_letter_code
_entity_poly.pdbx_strand_id
1 'polypeptide(L)'
;MSEVKMIMVGDTNVGRPNPDSAFESVQHLTQDSDIAFCNLETVLADAKYLSPYDRVTLPRSDESVLDSYLKAGFNVMNQANNPNTYHGLDPLIRAVEVLDQAGVIHAGAGHNLEEARKPALIEKNGVKVAFVCRTSVGT
;
A
#
# COMPACT_ATOMS: atom_id res chain seq x y z
N MET A 1 -2.60 26.55 16.08
CA MET A 1 -2.29 25.12 15.99
C MET A 1 -1.87 24.86 14.56
N SER A 2 -0.85 24.04 14.34
CA SER A 2 -0.50 23.58 13.01
C SER A 2 -1.58 22.64 12.50
N GLU A 3 -2.09 22.91 11.31
CA GLU A 3 -3.11 22.09 10.63
C GLU A 3 -2.42 20.96 9.84
N VAL A 4 -3.06 19.79 9.78
CA VAL A 4 -2.63 18.68 8.92
C VAL A 4 -3.80 18.31 8.02
N LYS A 5 -3.60 18.42 6.71
CA LYS A 5 -4.56 18.00 5.69
C LYS A 5 -4.30 16.56 5.30
N MET A 6 -5.30 15.70 5.50
CA MET A 6 -5.23 14.28 5.16
C MET A 6 -6.26 13.94 4.09
N ILE A 7 -5.85 13.15 3.10
CA ILE A 7 -6.75 12.46 2.16
C ILE A 7 -6.63 10.97 2.40
N MET A 8 -7.76 10.29 2.55
CA MET A 8 -7.83 8.86 2.78
C MET A 8 -8.61 8.20 1.66
N VAL A 9 -7.95 7.31 0.93
CA VAL A 9 -8.55 6.52 -0.14
C VAL A 9 -8.71 5.09 0.33
N GLY A 10 -9.89 4.53 0.10
CA GLY A 10 -10.21 3.14 0.43
C GLY A 10 -9.53 2.15 -0.52
N ASP A 11 -10.13 0.98 -0.66
CA ASP A 11 -9.60 -0.16 -1.39
C ASP A 11 -9.20 0.24 -2.82
N THR A 12 -7.90 0.13 -3.11
CA THR A 12 -7.33 0.53 -4.39
C THR A 12 -6.49 -0.59 -4.97
N ASN A 13 -6.93 -1.11 -6.11
CA ASN A 13 -6.25 -2.12 -6.91
C ASN A 13 -6.20 -1.63 -8.37
N VAL A 14 -5.09 -1.04 -8.78
CA VAL A 14 -4.95 -0.43 -10.11
C VAL A 14 -4.65 -1.51 -11.16
N GLY A 15 -5.69 -1.93 -11.89
CA GLY A 15 -5.60 -2.85 -13.02
C GLY A 15 -5.82 -2.20 -14.39
N ARG A 16 -5.25 -1.01 -14.63
CA ARG A 16 -5.43 -0.26 -15.90
C ARG A 16 -4.21 -0.40 -16.82
N PRO A 17 -4.39 -0.42 -18.17
CA PRO A 17 -3.26 -0.41 -19.10
C PRO A 17 -2.33 0.81 -18.94
N ASN A 18 -2.92 1.97 -18.62
CA ASN A 18 -2.19 3.14 -18.13
C ASN A 18 -2.52 3.34 -16.64
N PRO A 19 -1.65 2.89 -15.71
CA PRO A 19 -1.91 3.00 -14.28
C PRO A 19 -2.07 4.44 -13.77
N ASP A 20 -1.37 5.42 -14.37
CA ASP A 20 -1.47 6.85 -14.00
C ASP A 20 -2.91 7.38 -14.19
N SER A 21 -3.65 6.86 -15.17
CA SER A 21 -5.04 7.28 -15.43
C SER A 21 -6.02 6.94 -14.31
N ALA A 22 -5.64 6.10 -13.34
CA ALA A 22 -6.48 5.78 -12.19
C ALA A 22 -6.70 6.98 -11.26
N PHE A 23 -5.74 7.92 -11.22
CA PHE A 23 -5.74 9.03 -10.25
C PHE A 23 -5.87 10.41 -10.90
N GLU A 24 -5.71 10.53 -12.22
CA GLU A 24 -5.62 11.80 -12.95
C GLU A 24 -6.69 12.84 -12.55
N SER A 25 -7.95 12.44 -12.41
CA SER A 25 -9.04 13.37 -12.07
C SER A 25 -9.02 13.91 -10.64
N VAL A 26 -8.32 13.23 -9.73
CA VAL A 26 -8.31 13.54 -8.29
C VAL A 26 -6.90 13.75 -7.72
N GLN A 27 -5.85 13.59 -8.53
CA GLN A 27 -4.45 13.64 -8.08
C GLN A 27 -4.09 14.96 -7.38
N HIS A 28 -4.72 16.07 -7.76
CA HIS A 28 -4.52 17.36 -7.12
C HIS A 28 -4.90 17.33 -5.63
N LEU A 29 -5.91 16.55 -5.24
CA LEU A 29 -6.33 16.43 -3.85
C LEU A 29 -5.26 15.74 -2.99
N THR A 30 -4.70 14.65 -3.51
CA THR A 30 -3.67 13.84 -2.82
C THR A 30 -2.32 14.54 -2.82
N GLN A 31 -1.93 15.19 -3.92
CA GLN A 31 -0.69 15.99 -4.00
C GLN A 31 -0.72 17.22 -3.10
N ASP A 32 -1.88 17.88 -2.94
CA ASP A 32 -2.04 19.05 -2.07
C ASP A 32 -2.26 18.69 -0.59
N SER A 33 -2.00 17.44 -0.17
CA SER A 33 -2.20 16.96 1.20
C SER A 33 -0.87 16.69 1.91
N ASP A 34 -0.85 16.85 3.24
CA ASP A 34 0.32 16.48 4.04
C ASP A 34 0.47 14.96 4.12
N ILE A 35 -0.67 14.25 4.17
CA ILE A 35 -0.78 12.80 4.25
C ILE A 35 -1.83 12.32 3.26
N ALA A 36 -1.39 11.53 2.27
CA ALA A 36 -2.27 10.82 1.36
C ALA A 36 -2.16 9.33 1.68
N PHE A 37 -3.19 8.82 2.34
CA PHE A 37 -3.34 7.43 2.73
C PHE A 37 -4.07 6.64 1.64
N CYS A 38 -3.61 5.42 1.37
CA CYS A 38 -4.27 4.48 0.48
C CYS A 38 -4.41 3.10 1.15
N ASN A 39 -5.59 2.49 1.04
CA ASN A 39 -5.71 1.05 1.22
C ASN A 39 -5.25 0.32 -0.05
N LEU A 40 -4.03 -0.21 -0.05
CA LEU A 40 -3.45 -0.89 -1.20
C LEU A 40 -3.95 -2.34 -1.26
N GLU A 41 -5.12 -2.53 -1.87
CA GLU A 41 -5.92 -3.77 -1.92
C GLU A 41 -5.36 -4.78 -2.95
N THR A 42 -4.04 -4.98 -2.97
CA THR A 42 -3.36 -5.86 -3.90
C THR A 42 -1.95 -6.17 -3.38
N VAL A 43 -1.46 -7.39 -3.62
CA VAL A 43 -0.06 -7.71 -3.35
C VAL A 43 0.81 -7.16 -4.47
N LEU A 44 1.78 -6.30 -4.11
CA LEU A 44 2.79 -5.78 -5.03
C LEU A 44 3.96 -6.76 -5.13
N ALA A 45 3.98 -7.58 -6.17
CA ALA A 45 5.06 -8.52 -6.41
C ALA A 45 5.09 -8.93 -7.87
N ASP A 46 6.25 -8.81 -8.52
CA ASP A 46 6.43 -9.30 -9.89
C ASP A 46 6.23 -10.82 -9.96
N ALA A 47 5.83 -11.32 -11.14
CA ALA A 47 5.56 -12.74 -11.37
C ALA A 47 6.73 -13.68 -10.98
N LYS A 48 7.98 -13.19 -11.00
CA LYS A 48 9.17 -13.96 -10.60
C LYS A 48 9.23 -14.30 -9.10
N TYR A 49 8.45 -13.60 -8.26
CA TYR A 49 8.37 -13.85 -6.82
C TYR A 49 7.20 -14.77 -6.44
N LEU A 50 6.39 -15.18 -7.42
CA LEU A 50 5.32 -16.14 -7.20
C LEU A 50 5.88 -17.56 -7.15
N SER A 51 5.20 -18.43 -6.41
CA SER A 51 5.49 -19.86 -6.45
C SER A 51 5.34 -20.40 -7.88
N PRO A 52 6.23 -21.28 -8.36
CA PRO A 52 6.06 -21.94 -9.66
C PRO A 52 4.81 -22.84 -9.71
N TYR A 53 4.21 -23.14 -8.55
CA TYR A 53 2.96 -23.88 -8.41
C TYR A 53 1.76 -22.98 -8.17
N ASP A 54 1.94 -21.67 -8.12
CA ASP A 54 0.84 -20.74 -8.03
C ASP A 54 0.01 -20.81 -9.33
N ARG A 55 -1.28 -21.12 -9.18
CA ARG A 55 -2.27 -21.21 -10.26
C ARG A 55 -3.47 -20.30 -9.97
N VAL A 56 -3.34 -19.44 -8.96
CA VAL A 56 -4.42 -18.64 -8.43
C VAL A 56 -4.66 -17.44 -9.35
N THR A 57 -5.92 -17.23 -9.74
CA THR A 57 -6.37 -16.05 -10.50
C THR A 57 -7.02 -15.04 -9.55
N LEU A 58 -6.27 -14.62 -8.52
CA LEU A 58 -6.68 -13.62 -7.54
C LEU A 58 -5.86 -12.32 -7.73
N PRO A 59 -6.26 -11.21 -7.10
CA PRO A 59 -5.60 -9.91 -7.28
C PRO A 59 -4.11 -9.90 -6.93
N ARG A 60 -3.30 -9.40 -7.86
CA ARG A 60 -1.86 -9.10 -7.75
C ARG A 60 -1.53 -7.95 -8.69
N SER A 61 -0.59 -7.10 -8.31
CA SER A 61 -0.06 -6.03 -9.16
C SER A 61 1.45 -6.20 -9.35
N ASP A 62 1.94 -5.86 -10.56
CA ASP A 62 3.38 -5.75 -10.81
C ASP A 62 3.97 -4.60 -9.99
N GLU A 63 5.25 -4.70 -9.61
CA GLU A 63 5.89 -3.71 -8.73
C GLU A 63 5.88 -2.31 -9.37
N SER A 64 5.97 -2.23 -10.70
CA SER A 64 5.94 -0.97 -11.45
C SER A 64 4.64 -0.17 -11.28
N VAL A 65 3.55 -0.81 -10.84
CA VAL A 65 2.28 -0.11 -10.59
C VAL A 65 2.42 0.87 -9.41
N LEU A 66 3.34 0.62 -8.48
CA LEU A 66 3.61 1.51 -7.35
C LEU A 66 3.97 2.94 -7.79
N ASP A 67 4.69 3.10 -8.91
CA ASP A 67 5.08 4.41 -9.43
C ASP A 67 3.88 5.34 -9.65
N SER A 68 2.73 4.80 -10.05
CA SER A 68 1.51 5.59 -10.26
C SER A 68 0.89 6.06 -8.96
N TYR A 69 0.97 5.25 -7.89
CA TYR A 69 0.54 5.69 -6.57
C TYR A 69 1.46 6.80 -6.03
N LEU A 70 2.78 6.66 -6.23
CA LEU A 70 3.75 7.68 -5.81
C LEU A 70 3.57 8.99 -6.58
N LYS A 71 3.40 8.94 -7.91
CA LYS A 71 3.08 10.12 -8.73
C LYS A 71 1.77 10.79 -8.31
N ALA A 72 0.76 10.00 -7.93
CA ALA A 72 -0.49 10.52 -7.41
C ALA A 72 -0.34 11.18 -6.02
N GLY A 73 0.80 11.01 -5.34
CA GLY A 73 1.12 11.68 -4.08
C GLY A 73 0.87 10.83 -2.84
N PHE A 74 0.53 9.54 -2.97
CA PHE A 74 0.35 8.67 -1.82
C PHE A 74 1.66 8.46 -1.07
N ASN A 75 1.62 8.61 0.26
CA ASN A 75 2.78 8.51 1.12
C ASN A 75 2.56 7.63 2.35
N VAL A 76 1.33 7.17 2.59
CA VAL A 76 1.01 6.16 3.60
C VAL A 76 0.15 5.04 2.99
N MET A 77 0.49 3.78 3.21
CA MET A 77 -0.26 2.64 2.66
C MET A 77 -0.63 1.58 3.72
N ASN A 78 -1.87 1.07 3.64
CA ASN A 78 -2.29 -0.12 4.37
C ASN A 78 -1.96 -1.40 3.59
N GLN A 79 -1.45 -2.40 4.30
CA GLN A 79 -1.15 -3.74 3.82
C GLN A 79 -1.95 -4.84 4.56
N ALA A 80 -2.78 -4.48 5.53
CA ALA A 80 -3.67 -5.44 6.18
C ALA A 80 -4.95 -5.59 5.35
N ASN A 81 -4.91 -6.47 4.36
CA ASN A 81 -6.05 -6.85 3.52
C ASN A 81 -5.93 -8.32 3.09
N ASN A 82 -7.02 -8.89 2.58
CA ASN A 82 -7.06 -10.27 2.10
C ASN A 82 -6.20 -10.53 0.85
N PRO A 83 -6.08 -9.62 -0.15
CA PRO A 83 -5.26 -9.91 -1.33
C PRO A 83 -3.80 -10.15 -1.04
N ASN A 84 -3.30 -9.52 0.02
CA ASN A 84 -1.92 -9.61 0.43
C ASN A 84 -1.44 -11.03 0.77
N THR A 85 -2.32 -11.98 1.06
CA THR A 85 -1.93 -13.39 1.33
C THR A 85 -2.36 -14.38 0.25
N TYR A 86 -3.08 -13.94 -0.80
CA TYR A 86 -3.62 -14.85 -1.82
C TYR A 86 -2.57 -15.65 -2.60
N HIS A 87 -1.39 -15.06 -2.76
CA HIS A 87 -0.28 -15.67 -3.48
C HIS A 87 0.79 -16.27 -2.54
N GLY A 88 0.46 -16.42 -1.25
CA GLY A 88 1.37 -16.91 -0.21
C GLY A 88 2.18 -15.80 0.45
N LEU A 89 3.12 -16.21 1.30
CA LEU A 89 3.89 -15.28 2.13
C LEU A 89 5.08 -14.65 1.38
N ASP A 90 5.71 -15.33 0.43
CA ASP A 90 6.85 -14.76 -0.29
C ASP A 90 6.48 -13.48 -1.06
N PRO A 91 5.34 -13.43 -1.79
CA PRO A 91 4.87 -12.18 -2.42
C PRO A 91 4.49 -11.09 -1.41
N LEU A 92 3.95 -11.47 -0.25
CA LEU A 92 3.63 -10.52 0.82
C LEU A 92 4.90 -9.83 1.35
N ILE A 93 5.92 -10.64 1.67
CA ILE A 93 7.20 -10.11 2.15
C ILE A 93 7.85 -9.26 1.06
N ARG A 94 7.75 -9.67 -0.21
CA ARG A 94 8.23 -8.86 -1.32
C ARG A 94 7.50 -7.50 -1.40
N ALA A 95 6.19 -7.47 -1.21
CA ALA A 95 5.42 -6.22 -1.21
C ALA A 95 5.88 -5.27 -0.10
N VAL A 96 6.15 -5.79 1.11
CA VAL A 96 6.74 -5.01 2.21
C VAL A 96 8.09 -4.42 1.81
N GLU A 97 8.99 -5.23 1.25
CA GLU A 97 10.31 -4.76 0.79
C GLU A 97 10.20 -3.69 -0.30
N VAL A 98 9.25 -3.83 -1.23
CA VAL A 98 9.01 -2.86 -2.31
C VAL A 98 8.58 -1.50 -1.75
N LEU A 99 7.68 -1.50 -0.76
CA LEU A 99 7.26 -0.27 -0.07
C LEU A 99 8.40 0.35 0.75
N ASP A 100 9.19 -0.46 1.44
CA ASP A 100 10.37 -0.01 2.18
C ASP A 100 11.42 0.62 1.26
N GLN A 101 11.70 -0.02 0.11
CA GLN A 101 12.63 0.47 -0.90
C GLN A 101 12.18 1.79 -1.53
N ALA A 102 10.86 1.97 -1.68
CA ALA A 102 10.26 3.21 -2.17
C ALA A 102 10.16 4.31 -1.09
N GLY A 103 10.49 4.02 0.17
CA GLY A 103 10.35 4.96 1.28
C GLY A 103 8.90 5.29 1.62
N VAL A 104 7.95 4.42 1.28
CA VAL A 104 6.54 4.57 1.62
C VAL A 104 6.34 4.20 3.08
N ILE A 105 5.62 5.03 3.83
CA ILE A 105 5.24 4.68 5.20
C ILE A 105 4.10 3.66 5.13
N HIS A 106 4.22 2.50 5.75
CA HIS A 106 3.17 1.47 5.66
C HIS A 106 2.98 0.72 6.97
N ALA A 107 1.85 0.01 7.07
CA ALA A 107 1.54 -0.87 8.18
C ALA A 107 0.58 -1.99 7.75
N GLY A 108 0.50 -3.03 8.58
CA GLY A 108 -0.45 -4.13 8.42
C GLY A 108 0.13 -5.42 7.84
N ALA A 109 1.41 -5.41 7.47
CA ALA A 109 2.20 -6.58 7.07
C ALA A 109 3.64 -6.46 7.60
N GLY A 110 4.37 -7.58 7.63
CA GLY A 110 5.76 -7.65 8.08
C GLY A 110 6.27 -9.09 8.12
N HIS A 111 7.55 -9.28 8.41
CA HIS A 111 8.18 -10.61 8.46
C HIS A 111 7.66 -11.48 9.61
N ASN A 112 6.98 -10.88 10.58
CA ASN A 112 6.40 -11.53 11.73
C ASN A 112 5.23 -10.71 12.29
N LEU A 113 4.49 -11.28 13.25
CA LEU A 113 3.34 -10.63 13.87
C LEU A 113 3.70 -9.35 14.65
N GLU A 114 4.93 -9.23 15.15
CA GLU A 114 5.34 -8.01 15.85
C GLU A 114 5.41 -6.85 14.84
N GLU A 115 6.11 -7.05 13.73
CA GLU A 115 6.22 -6.08 12.64
C GLU A 115 4.86 -5.76 12.02
N ALA A 116 4.05 -6.77 11.68
CA ALA A 116 2.73 -6.56 11.10
C ALA A 116 1.79 -5.75 12.02
N ARG A 117 2.04 -5.76 13.35
CA ARG A 117 1.25 -4.99 14.32
C ARG A 117 1.78 -3.59 14.57
N LYS A 118 3.02 -3.26 14.17
CA LYS A 118 3.60 -1.92 14.32
C LYS A 118 2.75 -0.92 13.53
N PRO A 119 2.36 0.21 14.14
CA PRO A 119 1.66 1.25 13.41
C PRO A 119 2.62 1.97 12.46
N ALA A 120 2.08 2.47 11.35
CA ALA A 120 2.76 3.43 10.51
C ALA A 120 2.77 4.78 11.24
N LEU A 121 3.93 5.40 11.43
CA LEU A 121 4.06 6.68 12.11
C LEU A 121 4.51 7.75 11.13
N ILE A 122 3.80 8.86 11.09
CA ILE A 122 4.19 10.04 10.30
C ILE A 122 4.02 11.31 11.14
N GLU A 123 4.95 12.24 11.01
CA GLU A 123 4.86 13.55 11.65
C GLU A 123 4.83 14.65 10.57
N LYS A 124 3.78 15.48 10.61
CA LYS A 124 3.57 16.58 9.68
C LYS A 124 3.14 17.80 10.47
N ASN A 125 3.76 18.95 10.17
CA ASN A 125 3.49 20.21 10.86
C ASN A 125 3.53 20.07 12.40
N GLY A 126 4.43 19.26 12.95
CA GLY A 126 4.54 19.02 14.41
C GLY A 126 3.41 18.20 15.04
N VAL A 127 2.52 17.61 14.22
CA VAL A 127 1.48 16.67 14.64
C VAL A 127 1.90 15.26 14.25
N LYS A 128 1.90 14.34 15.22
CA LYS A 128 2.24 12.94 15.01
C LYS A 128 0.98 12.09 14.83
N VAL A 129 0.91 11.37 13.73
CA VAL A 129 -0.22 10.50 13.36
C VAL A 129 0.25 9.05 13.31
N ALA A 130 -0.55 8.15 13.89
CA ALA A 130 -0.31 6.71 13.86
C ALA A 130 -1.44 5.98 13.11
N PHE A 131 -1.09 5.19 12.10
CA PHE A 131 -2.01 4.34 11.35
C PHE A 131 -1.92 2.91 11.86
N VAL A 132 -3.02 2.42 12.44
CA VAL A 132 -3.14 1.05 12.93
C VAL A 132 -3.94 0.23 11.91
N CYS A 133 -3.22 -0.57 11.15
CA CYS A 133 -3.75 -1.38 10.06
C CYS A 133 -4.04 -2.81 10.53
N ARG A 134 -5.28 -3.29 10.35
CA ARG A 134 -5.71 -4.62 10.80
C ARG A 134 -6.67 -5.22 9.78
N THR A 135 -6.59 -6.54 9.63
CA THR A 135 -7.55 -7.31 8.87
C THR A 135 -8.16 -8.39 9.77
N SER A 136 -9.46 -8.61 9.62
CA SER A 136 -10.20 -9.76 10.18
C SER A 136 -10.44 -10.84 9.13
N VAL A 137 -9.98 -10.61 7.90
CA VAL A 137 -10.12 -11.50 6.75
C VAL A 137 -8.75 -11.80 6.16
N GLY A 138 -8.44 -13.08 6.04
CA GLY A 138 -7.17 -13.58 5.54
C GLY A 138 -7.17 -15.09 5.71
N THR A 139 -6.84 -15.82 4.64
CA THR A 139 -6.64 -17.27 4.67
C THR A 139 -5.24 -17.60 5.12
#